data_AF-A0A6I3G695-F1
#
_entry.id   AF-A0A6I3G695-F1
#
_cell.length_a   1.000
_cell.length_b   1.000
_cell.length_c   1.000
_cell.angle_alpha   90.00
_cell.angle_beta   90.00
_cell.angle_gamma   90.00
#
_symmetry.space_group_name_H-M   'P 1'
#
loop_
_entity.id
_entity.type
_entity.pdbx_description
1 polymer ?
#
loop_
_entity_poly.entity_id
_entity_poly.type
_entity_poly.pdbx_seq_one_letter_code
_entity_poly.pdbx_strand_id
1 'polypeptide(L)'
;MSVPEITPAHEVTSDGAATPIEFTFRGKRFRIHAVLSRWCEAGGWWNRVSDGIYRPDDGARALWTVEAAPIGALNTFQLERDEITGSWIVKQV
;
A
#
# COMPACT_ATOMS: atom_id res chain seq x y z
N MET A 1 3.02 -0.70 -19.77
CA MET A 1 3.03 -1.48 -18.51
C MET A 1 4.10 -0.89 -17.61
N SER A 2 3.72 -0.14 -16.56
CA SER A 2 4.69 0.49 -15.65
C SER A 2 5.28 -0.56 -14.70
N VAL A 3 6.61 -0.51 -14.52
CA VAL A 3 7.34 -1.30 -13.54
C VAL A 3 6.95 -0.82 -12.13
N PRO A 4 6.54 -1.73 -11.22
CA PRO A 4 6.24 -1.36 -9.83
C PRO A 4 7.50 -0.90 -9.11
N GLU A 5 7.40 0.17 -8.33
CA GLU A 5 8.49 0.71 -7.51
C GLU A 5 8.26 0.24 -6.07
N ILE A 6 9.28 -0.40 -5.48
CA ILE A 6 9.26 -0.72 -4.05
C ILE A 6 9.63 0.57 -3.32
N THR A 7 8.62 1.21 -2.74
CA THR A 7 8.78 2.49 -2.05
C THR A 7 8.97 2.20 -0.56
N PRO A 8 10.15 2.54 0.02
CA PRO A 8 10.39 2.25 1.43
C PRO A 8 9.38 3.01 2.32
N ALA A 9 9.02 2.42 3.45
CA ALA A 9 7.87 2.83 4.26
C ALA A 9 7.87 4.30 4.72
N HIS A 10 9.05 4.91 4.86
CA HIS A 10 9.19 6.30 5.28
C HIS A 10 8.81 7.32 4.19
N GLU A 11 8.64 6.89 2.94
CA GLU A 11 8.23 7.76 1.84
C GLU A 11 6.71 7.87 1.69
N VAL A 12 5.92 7.11 2.46
CA VAL A 12 4.46 7.19 2.52
C VAL A 12 4.01 7.78 3.85
N THR A 13 3.24 8.87 3.81
CA THR A 13 2.63 9.50 4.99
C THR A 13 1.18 9.05 5.13
N SER A 14 0.77 8.63 6.32
CA SER A 14 -0.58 8.08 6.60
C SER A 14 -1.34 8.90 7.66
N ASP A 15 -2.68 8.80 7.67
CA ASP A 15 -3.61 9.53 8.56
C ASP A 15 -3.70 9.02 10.02
N GLY A 16 -2.70 8.26 10.49
CA GLY A 16 -2.74 7.61 11.80
C GLY A 16 -3.60 6.34 11.85
N ALA A 17 -4.56 6.17 10.93
CA ALA A 17 -5.34 4.94 10.72
C ALA A 17 -4.79 4.08 9.55
N ALA A 18 -3.54 4.34 9.16
CA ALA A 18 -2.84 3.72 8.04
C ALA A 18 -3.42 4.00 6.63
N THR A 19 -4.34 4.95 6.48
CA THR A 19 -4.76 5.40 5.15
C THR A 19 -3.67 6.30 4.57
N PRO A 20 -3.17 6.03 3.35
CA PRO A 20 -2.13 6.86 2.76
C PRO A 20 -2.69 8.24 2.39
N ILE A 21 -1.94 9.30 2.70
CA ILE A 21 -2.25 10.71 2.37
C ILE A 21 -1.29 11.24 1.31
N GLU A 22 0.01 10.94 1.46
CA GLU A 22 1.05 11.41 0.54
C GLU A 22 2.07 10.30 0.33
N PHE A 23 2.66 10.24 -0.86
CA PHE A 23 3.73 9.30 -1.16
C PHE A 23 4.73 9.89 -2.15
N THR A 24 5.93 9.33 -2.18
CA THR A 24 6.92 9.62 -3.23
C THR A 24 6.90 8.50 -4.26
N PHE A 25 6.91 8.87 -5.54
CA PHE A 25 7.02 7.93 -6.66
C PHE A 25 7.92 8.54 -7.74
N ARG A 26 8.94 7.79 -8.19
CA ARG A 26 9.96 8.28 -9.15
C ARG A 26 10.55 9.65 -8.78
N GLY A 27 10.86 9.85 -7.50
CA GLY A 27 11.46 11.09 -6.98
C GLY A 27 10.53 12.31 -6.95
N LYS A 28 9.22 12.15 -7.19
CA LYS A 28 8.23 13.22 -7.06
C LYS A 28 7.25 12.90 -5.94
N ARG A 29 6.86 13.91 -5.17
CA ARG A 29 5.84 13.77 -4.11
C ARG A 29 4.45 13.98 -4.68
N PHE A 30 3.55 13.05 -4.36
CA PHE A 30 2.16 13.04 -4.77
C PHE A 30 1.28 13.14 -3.54
N ARG A 31 0.27 14.02 -3.61
CA ARG A 31 -0.78 14.07 -2.60
C ARG A 31 -2.01 13.34 -3.11
N ILE A 32 -2.55 12.46 -2.27
CA ILE A 32 -3.78 11.72 -2.55
C ILE A 32 -4.96 12.68 -2.38
N HIS A 33 -5.76 12.76 -3.43
CA HIS A 33 -6.97 13.58 -3.46
C HIS A 33 -8.22 12.75 -3.17
N ALA A 34 -8.23 11.50 -3.64
CA ALA A 34 -9.34 10.58 -3.43
C ALA A 34 -8.84 9.14 -3.29
N VAL A 35 -9.46 8.40 -2.38
CA VAL A 35 -9.32 6.93 -2.30
C VAL A 35 -10.50 6.34 -3.07
N LEU A 36 -10.22 5.73 -4.22
CA LEU A 36 -11.23 5.11 -5.07
C LEU A 36 -11.68 3.75 -4.53
N SER A 37 -10.74 2.99 -3.98
CA SER A 37 -11.03 1.71 -3.34
C SER A 37 -10.02 1.40 -2.25
N ARG A 38 -10.47 0.63 -1.26
CA ARG A 38 -9.65 0.06 -0.21
C ARG A 38 -10.12 -1.37 0.05
N TRP A 39 -9.18 -2.30 0.11
CA TRP A 39 -9.44 -3.65 0.56
C TRP A 39 -8.23 -4.21 1.32
N CYS A 40 -8.47 -5.27 2.08
CA CYS A 40 -7.44 -5.99 2.83
C CYS A 40 -7.50 -7.45 2.40
N GLU A 41 -6.35 -8.03 2.08
CA GLU A 41 -6.18 -9.46 1.92
C GLU A 41 -5.86 -10.03 3.30
N ALA A 42 -6.79 -10.83 3.83
CA ALA A 42 -6.50 -11.61 5.02
C ALA A 42 -5.43 -12.64 4.65
N GLY A 43 -4.34 -12.65 5.41
CA GLY A 43 -3.27 -13.62 5.24
C GLY A 43 -3.74 -15.06 5.42
N GLY A 44 -2.82 -16.02 5.25
CA GLY A 44 -3.08 -17.46 5.36
C GLY A 44 -3.38 -17.95 6.79
N TRP A 45 -4.34 -17.34 7.49
CA TRP A 45 -4.70 -17.63 8.88
C TRP A 45 -5.10 -19.10 9.11
N TRP A 46 -5.66 -19.76 8.09
CA TRP A 46 -5.98 -21.18 8.07
C TRP A 46 -4.74 -22.07 8.28
N ASN A 47 -3.54 -21.62 7.89
CA ASN A 47 -2.29 -22.34 8.17
C ASN A 47 -1.99 -22.42 9.66
N ARG A 48 -2.42 -21.43 10.46
CA ARG A 48 -2.22 -21.42 11.92
C ARG A 48 -3.10 -22.47 12.62
N VAL A 49 -4.28 -22.73 12.06
CA VAL A 49 -5.28 -23.66 12.63
C VAL A 49 -4.89 -25.12 12.37
N SER A 50 -4.22 -25.40 11.24
CA SER A 50 -3.94 -26.77 10.81
C SER A 50 -2.79 -27.47 11.56
N ASP A 51 -1.74 -26.75 11.95
CA ASP A 51 -0.56 -27.33 12.61
C ASP A 51 -0.21 -26.71 13.97
N GLY A 52 -0.96 -25.69 14.40
CA GLY A 52 -0.71 -24.96 15.64
C GLY A 52 0.57 -24.12 15.64
N ILE A 53 1.26 -24.00 14.50
CA ILE A 53 2.49 -23.23 14.38
C ILE A 53 2.12 -21.77 14.11
N TYR A 54 2.40 -20.91 15.09
CA TYR A 54 2.26 -19.47 14.91
C TYR A 54 3.30 -18.97 13.90
N ARG A 55 2.81 -18.53 12.74
CA ARG A 55 3.60 -17.83 11.72
C ARG A 55 3.18 -16.35 11.77
N PRO A 56 4.08 -15.44 12.19
CA PRO A 56 3.77 -14.01 12.22
C PRO A 56 3.67 -13.42 10.81
N ASP A 57 4.31 -14.05 9.82
CA ASP A 57 4.14 -13.73 8.41
C ASP A 57 3.10 -14.63 7.76
N ASP A 58 1.90 -14.09 7.62
CA ASP A 58 0.80 -14.74 6.91
C ASP A 58 0.49 -14.08 5.56
N GLY A 59 1.30 -13.09 5.14
CA GLY A 59 1.12 -12.35 3.89
C GLY A 59 -0.09 -11.40 3.89
N ALA A 60 -0.61 -11.00 5.06
CA ALA A 60 -1.67 -10.01 5.14
C ALA A 60 -1.22 -8.65 4.57
N ARG A 61 -2.08 -8.05 3.75
CA ARG A 61 -1.79 -6.79 3.05
C ARG A 61 -3.01 -5.94 2.88
N ALA A 62 -2.80 -4.63 2.98
CA ALA A 62 -3.81 -3.64 2.67
C ALA A 62 -3.51 -3.01 1.31
N LEU A 63 -4.54 -2.84 0.49
CA LEU A 63 -4.42 -2.27 -0.85
C LEU A 63 -5.37 -1.09 -1.01
N TRP A 64 -4.85 -0.03 -1.62
CA TRP A 64 -5.57 1.18 -1.97
C TRP A 64 -5.44 1.45 -3.46
N THR A 65 -6.54 1.80 -4.11
CA THR A 65 -6.49 2.51 -5.39
C THR A 65 -6.84 3.97 -5.13
N VAL A 66 -5.95 4.88 -5.54
CA VAL A 66 -6.05 6.30 -5.22
C VAL A 66 -5.85 7.15 -6.45
N GLU A 67 -6.42 8.34 -6.44
CA GLU A 67 -6.07 9.40 -7.38
C GLU A 67 -5.15 10.40 -6.70
N ALA A 68 -4.01 10.67 -7.33
CA ALA A 68 -3.00 11.56 -6.81
C ALA A 68 -2.35 12.38 -7.92
N ALA A 69 -1.97 13.62 -7.59
CA ALA A 69 -1.27 14.51 -8.49
C ALA A 69 -0.07 15.15 -7.75
N PRO A 70 1.06 15.38 -8.43
CA PRO A 70 2.15 16.16 -7.85
C PRO A 70 1.79 17.65 -7.91
N ILE A 71 1.50 18.18 -9.11
CA ILE A 71 0.82 19.46 -9.40
C ILE A 71 0.22 19.30 -10.81
N GLY A 72 -1.07 19.58 -11.00
CA GLY A 72 -1.73 19.56 -12.31
C GLY A 72 -2.50 18.26 -12.61
N ALA A 73 -1.85 17.27 -13.22
CA ALA A 73 -2.54 16.07 -13.73
C ALA A 73 -2.76 14.99 -12.66
N LEU A 74 -4.03 14.63 -12.45
CA LEU A 74 -4.45 13.48 -11.65
C LEU A 74 -4.04 12.18 -12.36
N ASN A 75 -3.34 11.31 -11.64
CA ASN A 75 -3.03 9.96 -12.06
C ASN A 75 -3.57 8.98 -11.03
N THR A 76 -3.88 7.77 -11.49
CA THR A 76 -4.34 6.69 -10.62
C THR A 76 -3.15 5.82 -10.20
N PHE A 77 -3.10 5.51 -8.91
CA PHE A 77 -2.07 4.67 -8.31
C PHE A 77 -2.69 3.54 -7.50
N GLN A 78 -1.99 2.42 -7.47
CA GLN A 78 -2.19 1.34 -6.52
C GLN A 78 -1.07 1.40 -5.49
N LEU A 79 -1.47 1.44 -4.22
CA LEU A 79 -0.56 1.34 -3.09
C LEU A 79 -0.90 0.04 -2.36
N GLU A 80 0.11 -0.80 -2.14
CA GLU A 80 0.02 -2.01 -1.31
C GLU A 80 0.91 -1.80 -0.09
N ARG A 81 0.38 -2.09 1.09
CA ARG A 81 1.12 -2.08 2.35
C ARG A 81 1.13 -3.48 2.93
N ASP A 82 2.32 -3.97 3.20
CA ASP A 82 2.52 -5.17 4.00
C ASP A 82 2.21 -4.86 5.47
N GLU A 83 1.29 -5.61 6.09
CA GLU A 83 0.81 -5.28 7.44
C GLU A 83 1.82 -5.61 8.55
N ILE A 84 2.85 -6.42 8.26
CA ILE A 84 3.81 -6.90 9.25
C ILE A 84 5.06 -6.03 9.26
N THR A 85 5.63 -5.80 8.08
CA THR A 85 6.84 -5.01 7.88
C THR A 85 6.52 -3.52 7.75
N GLY A 86 5.27 -3.17 7.39
CA GLY A 86 4.86 -1.80 7.11
C GLY A 86 5.40 -1.25 5.80
N SER A 87 6.06 -2.08 4.99
CA SER A 87 6.62 -1.72 3.69
C SER A 87 5.52 -1.41 2.69
N TRP A 88 5.80 -0.51 1.75
CA TRP A 88 4.86 -0.12 0.72
C TRP A 88 5.36 -0.49 -0.68
N ILE A 89 4.42 -0.82 -1.56
CA ILE A 89 4.65 -0.99 -3.00
C ILE A 89 3.73 0.00 -3.70
N VAL A 90 4.30 0.81 -4.60
CA VAL A 90 3.55 1.83 -5.34
C VAL A 90 3.62 1.53 -6.83
N LYS A 91 2.46 1.53 -7.47
CA LYS A 91 2.33 1.28 -8.90
C LYS A 91 1.39 2.30 -9.53
N GLN A 92 1.83 2.93 -10.61
CA GLN A 92 0.95 3.73 -11.46
C GLN A 92 0.15 2.81 -12.40
N VAL A 93 -1.17 3.04 -12.49
CA VAL A 93 -2.11 2.29 -13.34
C VAL A 93 -2.22 2.94 -14.72
#